data_AF-A0A920R4J2-F1
#
_entry.id   AF-A0A920R4J2-F1
#
_cell.length_a   1.000
_cell.length_b   1.000
_cell.length_c   1.000
_cell.angle_alpha   90.00
_cell.angle_beta   90.00
_cell.angle_gamma   90.00
#
_symmetry.space_group_name_H-M   'P 1'
#
loop_
_entity.id
_entity.type
_entity.pdbx_description
1 polymer ?
#
loop_
_entity_poly.entity_id
_entity_poly.type
_entity_poly.pdbx_seq_one_letter_code
_entity_poly.pdbx_strand_id
1 'polypeptide(L)'
;MAASQIVSALQSVVSRNVDPQDTAVLSVTRLLSGEAYNVIPNEATVGGTVRAFQPATLDLMESRIGDIATGIAQSLGVIADYDFRLIFLPLINDEDPHVLQVMSPHQLCRRTISTVRDLE
;
A
#
# COMPACT_ATOMS: atom_id res chain seq x y z
N MET A 1 -3.79 -11.61 -14.16
CA MET A 1 -2.54 -10.91 -14.56
C MET A 1 -2.46 -9.48 -14.03
N ALA A 2 -3.56 -8.73 -13.97
CA ALA A 2 -3.54 -7.34 -13.47
C ALA A 2 -2.98 -7.21 -12.05
N ALA A 3 -3.45 -8.02 -11.10
CA ALA A 3 -2.95 -7.99 -9.72
C ALA A 3 -1.42 -8.17 -9.61
N SER A 4 -0.83 -9.13 -10.33
CA SER A 4 0.63 -9.35 -10.31
C SER A 4 1.42 -8.18 -10.89
N GLN A 5 0.90 -7.50 -11.92
CA GLN A 5 1.56 -6.30 -12.46
C GLN A 5 1.52 -5.15 -11.45
N ILE A 6 0.38 -4.96 -10.79
CA ILE A 6 0.25 -3.97 -9.72
C ILE A 6 1.27 -4.26 -8.61
N VAL A 7 1.34 -5.49 -8.09
CA VAL A 7 2.32 -5.84 -7.02
C VAL A 7 3.75 -5.49 -7.41
N SER A 8 4.16 -5.83 -8.63
CA SER A 8 5.50 -5.53 -9.14
C SER A 8 5.74 -4.02 -9.26
N ALA A 9 4.77 -3.29 -9.80
CA ALA A 9 4.88 -1.84 -9.97
C ALA A 9 4.88 -1.09 -8.63
N LEU A 10 4.18 -1.58 -7.60
CA LEU A 10 4.19 -0.96 -6.27
C LEU A 10 5.59 -0.92 -5.64
N GLN A 11 6.51 -1.81 -6.02
CA GLN A 11 7.89 -1.75 -5.54
C GLN A 11 8.64 -0.50 -6.04
N SER A 12 8.16 0.12 -7.13
CA SER A 12 8.72 1.37 -7.63
C SER A 12 8.44 2.56 -6.72
N VAL A 13 7.38 2.53 -5.90
CA VAL A 13 6.98 3.65 -5.04
C VAL A 13 8.10 4.01 -4.08
N VAL A 14 8.62 3.03 -3.33
CA VAL A 14 9.72 3.26 -2.38
C VAL A 14 11.03 3.53 -3.10
N SER A 15 11.30 2.83 -4.21
CA SER A 15 12.60 2.92 -4.88
C SER A 15 12.79 4.16 -5.76
N ARG A 16 11.72 4.82 -6.18
CA ARG A 16 11.77 5.96 -7.13
C ARG A 16 11.13 7.24 -6.63
N ASN A 17 10.22 7.19 -5.66
CA ASN A 17 9.43 8.35 -5.28
C ASN A 17 9.72 8.84 -3.85
N VAL A 18 10.26 7.98 -2.98
CA VAL A 18 10.65 8.35 -1.61
C VAL A 18 12.09 8.90 -1.62
N ASP A 19 12.33 9.97 -0.86
CA ASP A 19 13.69 10.50 -0.69
C ASP A 19 14.58 9.42 -0.05
N PRO A 20 15.81 9.16 -0.55
CA PRO A 20 16.70 8.17 0.05
C PRO A 20 17.09 8.47 1.52
N GLN A 21 16.93 9.70 2.00
CA GLN A 21 17.10 10.06 3.41
C GLN A 21 15.87 9.70 4.26
N ASP A 22 14.70 9.56 3.64
CA ASP A 22 13.47 9.18 4.30
C ASP A 22 13.36 7.66 4.41
N THR A 23 13.05 7.20 5.63
CA THR A 23 12.81 5.78 5.85
C THR A 23 11.34 5.45 5.61
N ALA A 24 11.10 4.66 4.55
CA ALA A 24 9.79 4.12 4.21
C ALA A 24 9.85 2.64 3.80
N VAL A 25 8.77 1.91 4.08
CA VAL A 25 8.62 0.49 3.78
C VAL A 25 7.23 0.24 3.23
N LEU A 26 7.16 -0.41 2.07
CA LEU A 26 5.94 -0.95 1.48
C LEU A 26 6.06 -2.46 1.44
N SER A 27 5.05 -3.18 1.94
CA SER A 27 5.04 -4.64 1.89
C SER A 27 3.70 -5.16 1.40
N VAL A 28 3.73 -5.95 0.32
CA VAL A 28 2.58 -6.70 -0.14
C VAL A 28 2.62 -8.07 0.53
N THR A 29 1.63 -8.37 1.37
CA THR A 29 1.60 -9.57 2.21
C THR A 29 0.51 -10.55 1.82
N ARG A 30 -0.41 -10.14 0.95
CA ARG A 30 -1.51 -10.96 0.46
C ARG A 30 -1.76 -10.70 -1.00
N LEU A 31 -1.94 -11.76 -1.76
CA LEU A 31 -2.48 -11.75 -3.11
C LEU A 31 -3.40 -12.97 -3.23
N LEU A 32 -4.70 -12.72 -3.31
CA LEU A 32 -5.74 -13.74 -3.42
C LEU A 32 -6.39 -13.61 -4.79
N SER A 33 -6.52 -14.71 -5.52
CA SER A 33 -7.00 -14.71 -6.90
C SER A 33 -7.49 -16.10 -7.31
N GLY A 34 -8.79 -16.33 -7.21
CA GLY A 34 -9.41 -17.63 -7.53
C GLY A 34 -9.02 -18.76 -6.58
N GLU A 35 -9.79 -19.86 -6.66
CA GLU A 35 -9.52 -21.09 -5.90
C GLU A 35 -9.33 -22.31 -6.81
N ALA A 36 -10.02 -22.35 -7.96
CA ALA A 36 -9.93 -23.46 -8.91
C ALA A 36 -8.77 -23.27 -9.90
N TYR A 37 -7.99 -24.33 -10.14
CA TYR A 37 -6.78 -24.28 -10.97
C TYR A 37 -7.04 -24.12 -12.48
N ASN A 38 -8.27 -24.36 -12.93
CA ASN A 38 -8.68 -24.33 -14.34
C ASN A 38 -9.71 -23.22 -14.65
N VAL A 39 -9.93 -22.30 -13.71
CA VAL A 39 -10.87 -21.18 -13.87
C VAL A 39 -10.07 -19.89 -13.80
N ILE A 40 -10.27 -19.01 -14.78
CA ILE A 40 -9.71 -17.66 -14.73
C ILE A 40 -10.56 -16.87 -13.72
N PRO A 41 -9.97 -16.31 -12.66
CA PRO A 41 -10.74 -15.58 -11.65
C PRO A 41 -11.13 -14.19 -12.14
N ASN A 42 -12.39 -13.82 -11.88
CA ASN A 42 -12.96 -12.50 -12.21
C ASN A 42 -12.51 -11.41 -11.24
N GLU A 43 -11.99 -11.79 -10.08
CA GLU A 43 -11.52 -10.86 -9.05
C GLU A 43 -10.20 -11.30 -8.43
N ALA A 44 -9.41 -10.30 -8.05
CA ALA A 44 -8.21 -10.50 -7.27
C ALA A 44 -8.12 -9.43 -6.17
N THR A 45 -7.69 -9.84 -4.98
CA THR A 45 -7.48 -8.94 -3.84
C THR A 45 -6.01 -8.91 -3.47
N VAL A 46 -5.43 -7.73 -3.48
CA VAL A 46 -4.06 -7.49 -3.00
C VAL A 46 -4.10 -6.76 -1.66
N GLY A 47 -3.34 -7.28 -0.71
CA GLY A 47 -3.23 -6.76 0.66
C GLY A 47 -1.81 -6.43 1.05
N GLY A 48 -1.62 -5.29 1.71
CA GLY A 48 -0.30 -4.83 2.12
C GLY A 48 -0.33 -3.91 3.32
N THR A 49 0.87 -3.49 3.73
CA THR A 49 1.12 -2.52 4.78
C THR A 49 2.16 -1.52 4.32
N VAL A 50 1.96 -0.25 4.69
CA VAL A 50 2.92 0.84 4.46
C VAL A 50 3.38 1.38 5.82
N ARG A 51 4.65 1.77 5.90
CA ARG A 51 5.26 2.42 7.06
C ARG A 51 6.18 3.52 6.56
N ALA A 52 6.12 4.70 7.17
CA ALA A 52 7.12 5.75 6.98
C ALA A 52 7.20 6.58 8.26
N PHE A 53 8.33 7.28 8.46
CA PHE A 53 8.54 8.14 9.64
C PHE A 53 7.97 9.54 9.48
N GLN A 54 7.89 10.07 8.26
CA GLN A 54 7.33 11.39 8.04
C GLN A 54 5.89 11.28 7.50
N PRO A 55 4.95 12.11 7.99
CA PRO A 55 3.60 12.17 7.45
C PRO A 55 3.56 12.50 5.95
N ALA A 56 4.41 13.42 5.50
CA ALA A 56 4.51 13.80 4.08
C ALA A 56 4.89 12.62 3.17
N THR A 57 5.77 11.73 3.64
CA THR A 57 6.13 10.50 2.91
C THR A 57 4.95 9.54 2.85
N LEU A 58 4.12 9.44 3.89
CA LEU A 58 2.91 8.60 3.88
C LEU A 58 1.89 9.10 2.86
N ASP A 59 1.61 10.41 2.84
CA ASP A 59 0.67 11.02 1.89
C ASP A 59 1.14 10.80 0.43
N LEU A 60 2.44 10.98 0.19
CA LEU A 60 3.04 10.68 -1.11
C LEU A 60 2.86 9.21 -1.48
N MET A 61 3.13 8.29 -0.56
CA MET A 61 2.97 6.86 -0.82
C MET A 61 1.52 6.49 -1.10
N GLU A 62 0.56 7.00 -0.33
CA GLU A 62 -0.87 6.78 -0.55
C GLU A 62 -1.29 7.20 -1.95
N SER A 63 -0.98 8.44 -2.34
CA SER A 63 -1.29 8.96 -3.67
C SER A 63 -0.66 8.10 -4.77
N ARG A 64 0.62 7.75 -4.64
CA ARG A 64 1.33 6.98 -5.67
C ARG A 64 0.86 5.55 -5.80
N ILE A 65 0.47 4.90 -4.70
CA ILE A 65 -0.10 3.56 -4.72
C ILE A 65 -1.44 3.58 -5.47
N GLY A 66 -2.29 4.58 -5.19
CA GLY A 66 -3.56 4.79 -5.90
C GLY A 66 -3.36 4.99 -7.40
N ASP A 67 -2.49 5.94 -7.78
CA ASP A 67 -2.19 6.25 -9.19
C ASP A 67 -1.73 5.01 -9.97
N ILE A 68 -0.80 4.23 -9.40
CA ILE A 68 -0.25 3.03 -10.04
C ILE A 68 -1.32 1.95 -10.19
N ALA A 69 -2.09 1.70 -9.11
CA ALA A 69 -3.13 0.67 -9.12
C ALA A 69 -4.20 0.98 -10.18
N THR A 70 -4.72 2.21 -10.19
CA THR A 70 -5.73 2.65 -11.15
C THR A 70 -5.17 2.74 -12.57
N GLY A 71 -3.95 3.26 -12.77
CA GLY A 71 -3.34 3.37 -14.10
C GLY A 71 -3.10 2.01 -14.75
N ILE A 72 -2.58 1.03 -14.01
CA ILE A 72 -2.39 -0.33 -14.52
C ILE A 72 -3.74 -1.00 -14.80
N ALA A 73 -4.70 -0.84 -13.89
CA ALA A 73 -6.03 -1.40 -14.07
C ALA A 73 -6.70 -0.88 -15.35
N GLN A 74 -6.70 0.44 -15.55
CA GLN A 74 -7.20 1.06 -16.78
C GLN A 74 -6.47 0.56 -18.03
N SER A 75 -5.15 0.40 -17.97
CA SER A 75 -4.35 -0.09 -19.09
C SER A 75 -4.72 -1.52 -19.53
N LEU A 76 -5.25 -2.32 -18.59
CA LEU A 76 -5.62 -3.71 -18.78
C LEU A 76 -7.14 -3.91 -18.96
N GLY A 77 -7.94 -2.84 -19.00
CA GLY A 77 -9.39 -2.94 -19.13
C GLY A 77 -10.11 -3.49 -17.89
N VAL A 78 -9.54 -3.27 -16.70
CA VAL A 78 -10.12 -3.70 -15.43
C VAL A 78 -10.29 -2.51 -14.49
N ILE A 79 -11.12 -2.65 -13.47
CA ILE A 79 -11.29 -1.66 -12.40
C ILE A 79 -10.42 -2.09 -11.22
N ALA A 80 -9.68 -1.15 -10.63
CA ALA A 80 -9.09 -1.30 -9.31
C ALA A 80 -9.80 -0.36 -8.33
N ASP A 81 -10.44 -0.94 -7.32
CA ASP A 81 -10.93 -0.23 -6.14
C ASP A 81 -9.81 -0.18 -5.11
N TYR A 82 -9.45 1.00 -4.61
CA TYR A 82 -8.32 1.20 -3.70
C TYR A 82 -8.78 1.78 -2.35
N ASP A 83 -8.53 1.04 -1.28
CA ASP A 83 -8.78 1.45 0.11
C ASP A 83 -7.45 1.59 0.85
N PHE A 84 -7.14 2.80 1.32
CA PHE A 84 -5.99 3.09 2.18
C PHE A 84 -6.47 3.62 3.53
N ARG A 85 -5.94 3.05 4.62
CA ARG A 85 -6.36 3.41 5.97
C ARG A 85 -5.18 3.76 6.84
N LEU A 86 -4.95 5.04 7.07
CA LEU A 86 -3.98 5.49 8.05
C LEU A 86 -4.46 5.13 9.46
N ILE A 87 -3.79 4.19 10.12
CA ILE A 87 -4.19 3.70 11.45
C ILE A 87 -3.60 4.55 12.58
N PHE A 88 -2.40 5.10 12.40
CA PHE A 88 -1.68 5.87 13.41
C PHE A 88 -0.52 6.64 12.75
N LEU A 89 -0.12 7.73 13.39
CA LEU A 89 1.04 8.53 12.99
C LEU A 89 2.31 8.02 13.71
N PRO A 90 3.50 8.27 13.14
CA PRO A 90 4.77 7.96 13.77
C PRO A 90 4.90 8.65 15.14
N LEU A 91 5.47 7.94 16.12
CA LEU A 91 5.79 8.50 17.42
C LEU A 91 7.00 9.45 17.28
N ILE A 92 6.86 10.69 17.75
CA ILE A 92 7.93 11.68 17.81
C ILE A 92 8.35 11.80 19.27
N ASN A 93 9.61 11.48 19.57
CA ASN A 93 10.16 11.67 20.91
C ASN A 93 10.63 13.13 21.06
N ASP A 94 10.29 13.75 22.19
CA ASP A 94 10.88 15.02 22.60
C ASP A 94 12.37 14.87 22.95
N GLU A 95 13.15 15.95 22.82
CA GLU A 95 14.57 15.97 23.21
C GLU A 95 14.77 15.79 24.73
N ASP A 96 13.75 16.13 25.53
CA ASP A 96 13.75 15.93 26.98
C ASP A 96 13.16 14.54 27.33
N PRO A 97 13.98 13.60 27.85
CA PRO A 97 13.57 12.21 28.09
C PRO A 97 12.49 12.03 29.17
N HIS A 98 12.08 13.10 29.85
CA HIS A 98 11.11 13.06 30.94
C HIS A 98 9.64 13.18 30.50
N VAL A 99 9.36 13.52 29.23
CA VAL A 99 8.00 13.61 28.70
C VAL A 99 7.72 12.43 27.78
N LEU A 100 7.29 11.31 28.38
CA LEU A 100 6.76 10.17 27.63
C LEU A 100 5.34 10.52 27.14
N GLN A 101 5.21 11.17 25.98
CA GLN A 101 3.96 11.10 25.23
C GLN A 101 3.82 9.68 24.68
N VAL A 102 3.17 8.82 25.46
CA VAL A 102 2.91 7.43 25.06
C VAL A 102 1.91 7.43 23.92
N MET A 103 2.35 7.08 22.70
CA MET A 103 1.56 6.25 21.79
C MET A 103 2.48 5.18 21.18
N SER A 104 2.11 3.91 21.38
CA SER A 104 3.03 2.77 21.37
C SER A 104 3.85 2.56 20.07
N PRO A 105 5.04 1.92 20.13
CA PRO A 105 6.02 1.93 19.02
C PRO A 105 5.72 1.01 17.82
N HIS A 106 4.58 0.31 17.77
CA HIS A 106 4.38 -0.76 16.78
C HIS A 106 2.91 -0.98 16.41
N GLN A 107 2.28 -0.12 15.60
CA GLN A 107 0.84 -0.35 15.30
C GLN A 107 0.35 -0.21 13.86
N LEU A 108 1.06 -0.78 12.89
CA LEU A 108 0.49 -1.36 11.65
C LEU A 108 -0.59 -0.54 10.88
N CYS A 109 -0.24 0.08 9.76
CA CYS A 109 -1.25 0.50 8.77
C CYS A 109 -1.85 -0.79 8.16
N ARG A 110 -3.04 -1.18 8.61
CA ARG A 110 -3.69 -2.47 8.31
C ARG A 110 -4.92 -2.25 7.43
N ARG A 111 -4.67 -2.11 6.13
CA ARG A 111 -5.50 -2.52 4.98
C ARG A 111 -5.11 -1.62 3.80
N THR A 112 -4.42 -2.21 2.84
CA THR A 112 -4.57 -1.84 1.43
C THR A 112 -5.50 -2.90 0.85
N ILE A 113 -6.72 -2.58 0.46
CA ILE A 113 -7.56 -3.48 -0.34
C ILE A 113 -7.56 -2.86 -1.72
N SER A 114 -6.71 -3.38 -2.61
CA SER A 114 -6.90 -3.12 -4.03
C SER A 114 -7.64 -4.30 -4.63
N THR A 115 -8.97 -4.22 -4.74
CA THR A 115 -9.77 -5.25 -5.43
C THR A 115 -9.76 -4.93 -6.92
N VAL A 116 -9.16 -5.81 -7.70
CA VAL A 116 -9.18 -5.71 -9.15
C VAL A 116 -10.34 -6.56 -9.66
N ARG A 117 -11.29 -5.95 -10.36
CA ARG A 117 -12.44 -6.62 -10.98
C ARG A 117 -12.49 -6.31 -12.47
N ASP A 118 -12.91 -7.27 -13.28
CA ASP A 118 -13.16 -7.03 -14.70
C ASP A 118 -14.33 -6.05 -14.91
N LEU A 119 -14.25 -5.26 -15.99
CA LEU A 119 -15.37 -4.44 -16.49
C LEU A 119 -16.35 -5.37 -17.21
N GLU A 120 -17.52 -5.63 -16.61
CA GLU A 120 -18.67 -6.19 -17.35
C GLU A 120 -19.31 -5.13 -18.27
#